data_AF-A0A7U3YD76-F1
#
_entry.id   AF-A0A7U3YD76-F1
#
_cell.length_a   1.000
_cell.length_b   1.000
_cell.length_c   1.000
_cell.angle_alpha   90.00
_cell.angle_beta   90.00
_cell.angle_gamma   90.00
#
_symmetry.space_group_name_H-M   'P 1'
#
loop_
_entity.id
_entity.type
_entity.pdbx_description
1 polymer ?
#
loop_
_entity_poly.entity_id
_entity_poly.type
_entity_poly.pdbx_seq_one_letter_code
_entity_poly.pdbx_strand_id
1 'polypeptide(L)' 'MAVSYILSFMLYFPEDKREYIPAAVTCMIFLIAAILTTRLIIKISRYQEEKAKRLEEQLIRDNKNQE' A
#
# COMPACT_ATOMS: atom_id res chain seq x y z
N MET A 1 21.82 28.79 -10.07
CA MET A 1 20.69 29.70 -10.37
C MET A 1 19.37 28.92 -10.54
N ALA A 2 19.25 27.99 -11.49
CA ALA A 2 18.00 27.25 -11.74
C ALA A 2 17.45 26.43 -10.54
N VAL A 3 18.31 25.73 -9.80
CA VAL A 3 17.90 24.90 -8.65
C VAL A 3 17.21 25.72 -7.55
N SER A 4 17.64 26.97 -7.32
CA SER A 4 17.04 27.86 -6.32
C SER A 4 15.64 28.33 -6.72
N TYR A 5 15.39 28.55 -8.01
CA TYR A 5 14.06 28.91 -8.50
C TYR A 5 13.08 27.73 -8.42
N ILE A 6 13.54 26.52 -8.69
CA ILE A 6 12.73 25.30 -8.59
C ILE A 6 12.30 25.04 -7.14
N LEU A 7 13.21 25.24 -6.17
CA LEU A 7 12.88 25.14 -4.74
C LEU A 7 11.93 26.25 -4.28
N SER A 8 12.08 27.47 -4.82
CA SER A 8 11.23 28.60 -4.43
C SER A 8 9.82 28.55 -5.02
N PHE A 9 9.62 27.84 -6.14
CA PHE A 9 8.31 27.68 -6.79
C PHE A 9 7.38 26.70 -6.05
N MET A 10 7.91 25.87 -5.14
CA MET A 10 7.15 24.81 -4.45
C MET A 10 7.16 24.91 -2.92
N LEU A 11 7.71 25.98 -2.36
CA LEU A 11 7.84 26.17 -0.90
C LEU A 11 7.17 27.49 -0.47
N TYR A 12 5.90 27.68 -0.84
CA TYR A 12 5.07 28.71 -0.23
C TYR A 12 4.48 28.14 1.06
N PHE A 13 4.88 28.71 2.19
CA PHE A 13 4.32 28.37 3.48
C PHE A 13 3.32 29.45 3.88
N PRO A 14 2.02 29.14 4.00
CA PRO A 14 1.07 30.11 4.51
C PRO A 14 1.45 30.55 5.93
N GLU A 15 1.31 31.86 6.16
CA GLU A 15 1.54 32.48 7.46
C GLU A 15 0.49 32.03 8.48
N ASP A 16 -0.78 31.89 8.05
CA ASP A 16 -1.84 31.29 8.86
C ASP A 16 -1.80 29.76 8.77
N LYS A 17 -1.67 29.10 9.92
CA LYS A 17 -1.63 27.64 10.01
C LYS A 17 -2.94 26.95 9.57
N ARG A 18 -4.05 27.68 9.54
CA ARG A 18 -5.36 27.16 9.11
C ARG A 18 -5.37 26.75 7.64
N GLU A 19 -4.54 27.36 6.82
CA GLU A 19 -4.44 27.03 5.40
C GLU A 19 -3.83 25.64 5.14
N TYR A 20 -3.18 25.01 6.13
CA TYR A 20 -2.71 23.62 6.03
C TYR A 20 -3.79 22.57 6.33
N ILE A 21 -4.93 22.96 6.92
CA ILE A 21 -5.99 22.02 7.31
C ILE A 21 -6.46 21.15 6.11
N PRO A 22 -6.71 21.71 4.91
CA PRO A 22 -7.09 20.91 3.75
C PRO A 22 -6.02 19.88 3.34
N ALA A 23 -4.75 20.25 3.43
CA ALA A 23 -3.64 19.34 3.14
C ALA A 23 -3.55 18.22 4.18
N ALA A 24 -3.71 18.53 5.47
CA ALA A 24 -3.72 17.54 6.54
C ALA A 24 -4.87 16.54 6.39
N VAL A 25 -6.08 17.02 6.07
CA VAL A 25 -7.25 16.15 5.81
C VAL A 25 -7.00 15.24 4.62
N THR A 26 -6.48 15.79 3.52
CA THR A 26 -6.15 15.01 2.31
C THR A 26 -5.13 13.91 2.63
N CYS A 27 -4.02 14.28 3.28
CA CYS A 27 -3.00 13.32 3.72
C CYS A 27 -3.58 12.24 4.62
N MET A 28 -4.48 12.60 5.54
CA MET A 28 -5.09 11.64 6.45
C MET A 28 -6.01 10.65 5.71
N ILE A 29 -6.79 11.10 4.74
CA ILE A 29 -7.63 10.24 3.89
C ILE A 29 -6.75 9.24 3.13
N PHE A 30 -5.68 9.71 2.47
CA PHE A 30 -4.76 8.84 1.74
C PHE A 30 -4.03 7.87 2.67
N LEU A 31 -3.63 8.30 3.86
CA LEU A 31 -2.99 7.44 4.84
C LEU A 31 -3.92 6.31 5.28
N ILE A 32 -5.17 6.63 5.60
CA ILE A 32 -6.20 5.63 5.97
C ILE A 32 -6.42 4.67 4.79
N ALA A 33 -6.60 5.19 3.58
CA ALA A 33 -6.78 4.37 2.39
C ALA A 33 -5.58 3.43 2.13
N ALA A 34 -4.35 3.90 2.31
CA ALA A 34 -3.14 3.10 2.16
C ALA A 34 -3.06 1.97 3.19
N ILE A 35 -3.39 2.26 4.46
CA ILE A 35 -3.43 1.25 5.53
C ILE A 35 -4.49 0.19 5.21
N LEU A 36 -5.69 0.60 4.82
CA LEU A 36 -6.79 -0.32 4.47
C LEU A 36 -6.43 -1.18 3.26
N THR A 37 -5.87 -0.58 2.21
CA THR A 37 -5.45 -1.28 1.00
C THR A 37 -4.38 -2.31 1.31
N THR A 38 -3.36 -1.93 2.09
CA THR A 38 -2.28 -2.85 2.51
C THR A 38 -2.84 -4.02 3.33
N ARG A 39 -3.75 -3.75 4.27
CA ARG A 39 -4.43 -4.80 5.07
C ARG A 39 -5.23 -5.75 4.19
N LEU A 40 -5.94 -5.23 3.19
CA LEU A 40 -6.71 -6.02 2.23
C LEU A 40 -5.81 -6.93 1.39
N ILE A 41 -4.71 -6.39 0.85
CA ILE A 41 -3.74 -7.16 0.06
C ILE A 41 -3.15 -8.31 0.88
N ILE A 42 -2.73 -8.05 2.12
CA ILE A 42 -2.18 -9.09 3.01
C ILE A 42 -3.21 -10.19 3.26
N LYS A 43 -4.47 -9.83 3.52
CA LYS A 43 -5.55 -10.80 3.76
C LYS A 43 -5.78 -11.69 2.55
N ILE A 44 -5.82 -11.10 1.36
CA ILE A 44 -6.00 -11.84 0.09
C ILE A 44 -4.80 -12.74 -0.17
N SER A 45 -3.58 -12.24 0.04
CA SER A 45 -2.35 -13.01 -0.15
C SER A 45 -2.32 -14.27 0.71
N ARG A 46 -2.63 -14.14 2.00
CA ARG A 46 -2.70 -15.29 2.92
C ARG A 46 -3.73 -16.35 2.48
N TYR A 47 -4.89 -15.91 2.02
CA TYR A 47 -5.91 -16.82 1.50
C TYR A 47 -5.45 -17.58 0.25
N GLN A 48 -4.73 -16.90 -0.64
CA GLN A 48 -4.17 -17.54 -1.83
C GLN A 48 -3.04 -18.51 -1.47
N GLU A 49 -2.18 -18.15 -0.51
CA GLU A 49 -1.10 -19.02 -0.03
C GLU A 49 -1.64 -20.33 0.54
N GLU A 50 -2.68 -20.28 1.39
CA GLU A 50 -3.30 -21.47 1.95
C GLU A 50 -3.92 -22.37 0.86
N LYS A 51 -4.52 -21.78 -0.18
CA LYS A 51 -5.05 -22.53 -1.32
C LYS A 51 -3.94 -23.20 -2.14
N ALA A 52 -2.85 -22.47 -2.41
CA ALA A 52 -1.72 -22.99 -3.14
C ALA A 52 -1.07 -24.18 -2.40
N LYS A 53 -0.84 -24.06 -1.09
CA LYS A 53 -0.32 -25.16 -0.26
C LYS A 53 -1.19 -26.42 -0.33
N ARG A 54 -2.51 -26.27 -0.23
CA ARG A 54 -3.43 -27.42 -0.34
C ARG A 54 -3.34 -28.11 -1.70
N LEU A 55 -3.21 -27.32 -2.77
CA LEU A 55 -3.05 -27.85 -4.13
C LEU A 55 -1.72 -28.59 -4.29
N GLU A 56 -0.61 -28.01 -3.81
CA GLU A 56 0.71 -28.65 -3.82
C GLU A 56 0.68 -29.99 -3.07
N GLU A 57 0.08 -30.03 -1.88
CA GLU A 57 -0.06 -31.28 -1.12
C GLU A 57 -0.91 -32.34 -1.86
N GLN A 58 -1.95 -31.93 -2.59
CA GLN A 58 -2.75 -32.85 -3.42
C GLN A 58 -1.90 -33.45 -4.53
N LEU A 59 -1.17 -32.61 -5.27
CA LEU A 59 -0.29 -33.07 -6.36
C LEU A 59 0.81 -34.02 -5.86
N ILE A 60 1.39 -33.76 -4.68
CA ILE A 60 2.38 -34.65 -4.07
C ILE A 60 1.75 -35.99 -3.69
N ARG A 61 0.54 -35.99 -3.11
CA ARG A 61 -0.17 -37.22 -2.75
C ARG A 61 -0.54 -38.04 -4.00
N ASP A 62 -1.00 -37.38 -5.04
CA ASP A 62 -1.40 -38.04 -6.29
C ASP A 62 -0.18 -38.67 -6.99
N ASN A 63 0.95 -37.95 -7.07
CA ASN A 63 2.21 -38.51 -7.60
C ASN A 63 2.71 -39.71 -6.78
N LYS A 64 2.66 -39.64 -5.44
CA LYS A 64 3.06 -40.76 -4.57
C LYS A 64 2.17 -41.99 -4.69
N ASN A 65 0.90 -41.83 -5.05
CA ASN A 65 -0.02 -42.95 -5.24
C ASN A 65 0.11 -43.57 -6.65
N GLN A 66 0.81 -42.92 -7.57
CA GLN A 66 1.07 -43.40 -8.93
C GLN A 66 2.41 -44.14 -9.08
N GLU A 67 3.29 -44.08 -8.06
CA GLU A 67 4.49 -44.92 -7.90
C GLU A 67 4.17 -46.20 -7.11
#